data_AF-A0A925XVG2-F1
#
_entry.id   AF-A0A925XVG2-F1
#
_cell.length_a   1.000
_cell.length_b   1.000
_cell.length_c   1.000
_cell.angle_alpha   90.00
_cell.angle_beta   90.00
_cell.angle_gamma   90.00
#
_symmetry.space_group_name_H-M   'P 1'
#
loop_
_entity.id
_entity.type
_entity.pdbx_description
1 polymer ?
#
loop_
_entity_poly.entity_id
_entity_poly.type
_entity_poly.pdbx_seq_one_letter_code
_entity_poly.pdbx_strand_id
1 'polypeptide(L)'
;MRYKLLGKSGLRVSELCLGTMTFGEDWDFGASQAESRKIFDTFVAAGGNFFDTANVYTNGTSEKYLGEFIASERDKFVVATKYTGNTRPGDPNGGGNARKSLVQAVEGSLKRLGTEYIDLLWVHAWDFMTPVEEVMRSLDDLVRAGKVLYIGISDAPAWIVSQANTLAQCHGWSQFVGLQIEYSLIERTPERDLMPMARAFEMAVTPWSPLASGILTGKYNKNGGTPSDTGSQSGGDKNRLDGGMMTGMHQVNERNLSIAPRSGFG
;
A
#
# COMPACT_ATOMS: atom_id res chain seq x y z
N MET A 1 -2.01 -13.07 -16.97
CA MET A 1 -2.67 -12.24 -15.92
C MET A 1 -4.19 -12.29 -16.06
N ARG A 2 -4.97 -12.25 -14.97
CA ARG A 2 -6.41 -11.94 -15.00
C ARG A 2 -6.62 -10.47 -14.61
N TYR A 3 -7.65 -9.84 -15.17
CA TYR A 3 -8.01 -8.45 -14.85
C TYR A 3 -9.36 -8.40 -14.15
N LYS A 4 -9.51 -7.46 -13.21
CA LYS A 4 -10.74 -7.19 -12.45
C LYS A 4 -11.06 -5.70 -12.50
N LEU A 5 -12.33 -5.36 -12.29
CA LEU A 5 -12.71 -3.98 -12.02
C LEU A 5 -12.26 -3.59 -10.61
N LEU A 6 -11.76 -2.36 -10.46
CA LEU A 6 -11.44 -1.80 -9.15
C LEU A 6 -12.72 -1.25 -8.52
N GLY A 7 -13.44 -2.12 -7.80
CA GLY A 7 -14.69 -1.79 -7.13
C GLY A 7 -15.76 -1.34 -8.12
N LYS A 8 -16.64 -0.44 -7.68
CA LYS A 8 -17.68 0.20 -8.50
C LYS A 8 -17.10 1.28 -9.41
N SER A 9 -16.19 0.90 -10.31
CA SER A 9 -15.57 1.77 -11.29
C SER A 9 -15.38 1.09 -12.65
N GLY A 10 -15.00 1.87 -13.67
CA GLY A 10 -14.62 1.35 -14.98
C GLY A 10 -13.13 0.98 -15.10
N LEU A 11 -12.34 1.19 -14.05
CA LEU A 11 -10.89 0.97 -14.04
C LEU A 11 -10.59 -0.53 -13.97
N ARG A 12 -9.76 -1.02 -14.89
CA ARG A 12 -9.37 -2.44 -14.98
C ARG A 12 -7.94 -2.61 -14.47
N VAL A 13 -7.80 -3.41 -13.42
CA VAL A 13 -6.52 -3.71 -12.77
C VAL A 13 -6.19 -5.19 -12.86
N SER A 14 -4.91 -5.52 -12.93
CA SER A 14 -4.44 -6.90 -12.78
C SER A 14 -4.84 -7.42 -11.39
N GLU A 15 -5.20 -8.70 -11.31
CA GLU A 15 -5.63 -9.31 -10.05
C GLU A 15 -4.52 -9.31 -8.98
N LEU A 16 -3.26 -9.25 -9.42
CA LEU A 16 -2.12 -8.98 -8.56
C LEU A 16 -1.67 -7.52 -8.77
N CYS A 17 -1.34 -6.85 -7.66
CA CYS A 17 -0.74 -5.53 -7.62
C CYS A 17 0.74 -5.67 -7.22
N LEU A 18 1.63 -4.94 -7.89
CA LEU A 18 3.03 -4.84 -7.48
C LEU A 18 3.21 -3.68 -6.50
N GLY A 19 3.38 -4.00 -5.22
CA GLY A 19 3.77 -3.03 -4.20
C GLY A 19 5.26 -2.71 -4.27
N THR A 20 5.62 -1.43 -4.21
CA THR A 20 6.98 -0.94 -4.44
C THR A 20 7.66 -0.39 -3.19
N MET A 21 7.15 -0.68 -1.99
CA MET A 21 7.68 -0.17 -0.71
C MET A 21 9.20 -0.35 -0.55
N THR A 22 9.77 -1.40 -1.13
CA THR A 22 11.20 -1.71 -1.07
C THR A 22 12.00 -1.20 -2.28
N PHE A 23 11.43 -0.40 -3.17
CA PHE A 23 12.16 0.16 -4.31
C PHE A 23 12.93 1.41 -3.86
N GLY A 24 14.25 1.30 -3.77
CA GLY A 24 15.12 2.30 -3.15
C GLY A 24 15.83 1.76 -1.92
N GLU A 25 16.89 2.44 -1.50
CA GLU A 25 17.79 1.99 -0.43
C GLU A 25 17.88 3.00 0.73
N ASP A 26 17.08 4.08 0.68
CA ASP A 26 17.15 5.23 1.61
C ASP A 26 16.73 4.92 3.06
N TRP A 27 16.28 3.70 3.34
CA TRP A 27 15.89 3.22 4.67
C TRP A 27 16.91 2.24 5.28
N ASP A 28 18.13 2.18 4.74
CA ASP A 28 19.15 1.18 5.07
C ASP A 28 18.73 -0.29 4.76
N PHE A 29 17.60 -0.45 4.07
CA PHE A 29 17.14 -1.68 3.45
C PHE A 29 16.31 -1.35 2.21
N GLY A 30 16.21 -2.33 1.31
CA GLY A 30 15.41 -2.23 0.09
C GLY A 30 16.15 -2.85 -1.10
N ALA A 31 15.79 -2.43 -2.30
CA ALA A 31 16.33 -2.91 -3.55
C ALA A 31 16.91 -1.74 -4.35
N SER A 32 18.10 -1.94 -4.89
CA SER A 32 18.73 -0.99 -5.81
C SER A 32 17.85 -0.74 -7.04
N GLN A 33 18.12 0.34 -7.77
CA GLN A 33 17.37 0.66 -8.97
C GLN A 33 17.40 -0.48 -10.01
N ALA A 34 18.56 -1.11 -10.20
CA ALA A 34 18.71 -2.21 -11.16
C ALA A 34 17.89 -3.44 -10.76
N GLU A 35 17.83 -3.77 -9.47
CA GLU A 35 17.02 -4.90 -8.99
C GLU A 35 15.52 -4.57 -9.04
N SER A 36 15.14 -3.36 -8.63
CA SER A 36 13.77 -2.85 -8.75
C SER A 36 13.28 -2.90 -10.20
N ARG A 37 14.15 -2.56 -11.17
CA ARG A 37 13.86 -2.65 -12.60
C ARG A 37 13.59 -4.08 -13.05
N LYS A 38 14.38 -5.07 -12.61
CA LYS A 38 14.12 -6.49 -12.93
C LYS A 38 12.79 -6.97 -12.38
N ILE A 39 12.45 -6.57 -11.15
CA ILE A 39 11.15 -6.90 -10.53
C ILE A 39 10.00 -6.31 -11.36
N PHE A 40 10.12 -5.02 -11.72
CA PHE A 40 9.17 -4.33 -12.59
C PHE A 40 8.99 -5.05 -13.94
N ASP A 41 10.09 -5.30 -14.66
CA ASP A 41 10.06 -5.93 -15.98
C ASP A 41 9.44 -7.34 -15.91
N THR A 42 9.74 -8.10 -14.87
CA THR A 42 9.16 -9.44 -14.64
C THR A 42 7.65 -9.37 -14.45
N PHE A 43 7.17 -8.42 -13.64
CA PHE A 43 5.74 -8.24 -13.39
C PHE A 43 4.98 -7.79 -14.65
N VAL A 44 5.55 -6.83 -15.40
CA VAL A 44 4.98 -6.36 -16.67
C VAL A 44 4.95 -7.47 -17.71
N ALA A 45 6.02 -8.26 -17.85
CA ALA A 45 6.07 -9.39 -18.77
C ALA A 45 5.03 -10.47 -18.45
N ALA A 46 4.64 -10.63 -17.17
CA ALA A 46 3.56 -11.52 -16.75
C ALA A 46 2.14 -10.95 -17.02
N GLY A 47 2.05 -9.72 -17.55
CA GLY A 47 0.82 -9.00 -17.85
C GLY A 47 0.30 -8.12 -16.70
N GLY A 48 1.11 -7.85 -15.67
CA GLY A 48 0.75 -6.93 -14.60
C GLY A 48 0.61 -5.49 -15.10
N ASN A 49 -0.41 -4.78 -14.61
CA ASN A 49 -0.60 -3.36 -14.94
C ASN A 49 -0.85 -2.47 -13.72
N PHE A 50 -0.98 -3.04 -12.53
CA PHE A 50 -1.35 -2.31 -11.32
C PHE A 50 -0.17 -2.22 -10.35
N PHE A 51 0.26 -0.99 -10.08
CA PHE A 51 1.40 -0.66 -9.22
C PHE A 51 0.96 0.18 -8.03
N ASP A 52 1.55 -0.08 -6.88
CA ASP A 52 1.25 0.62 -5.63
C ASP A 52 2.55 1.14 -4.99
N THR A 53 2.66 2.45 -4.82
CA THR A 53 3.77 3.15 -4.17
C THR A 53 3.21 4.12 -3.11
N ALA A 54 4.05 4.93 -2.45
CA ALA A 54 3.61 5.98 -1.55
C ALA A 54 4.61 7.13 -1.51
N ASN A 55 4.15 8.33 -1.17
CA ASN A 55 4.99 9.51 -1.01
C ASN A 55 6.17 9.33 -0.02
N VAL A 56 5.98 8.48 1.00
CA VAL A 56 6.97 8.21 2.05
C VAL A 56 7.90 7.03 1.75
N TYR A 57 7.56 6.16 0.81
CA TYR A 57 8.34 4.93 0.58
C TYR A 57 9.75 5.26 0.14
N THR A 58 10.72 4.74 0.91
CA THR A 58 12.15 5.04 0.79
C THR A 58 12.40 6.54 0.58
N ASN A 59 11.78 7.39 1.41
CA ASN A 59 11.88 8.86 1.33
C ASN A 59 11.51 9.46 -0.05
N GLY A 60 10.60 8.80 -0.77
CA GLY A 60 10.11 9.18 -2.08
C GLY A 60 10.89 8.57 -3.26
N THR A 61 11.97 7.82 -3.01
CA THR A 61 12.75 7.16 -4.08
C THR A 61 11.95 6.09 -4.81
N SER A 62 11.06 5.36 -4.12
CA SER A 62 10.13 4.42 -4.75
C SER A 62 9.30 5.05 -5.87
N GLU A 63 8.75 6.26 -5.65
CA GLU A 63 8.01 6.98 -6.69
C GLU A 63 8.90 7.43 -7.85
N LYS A 64 10.14 7.85 -7.58
CA LYS A 64 11.10 8.23 -8.64
C LYS A 64 11.44 7.04 -9.53
N TYR A 65 11.78 5.91 -8.92
CA TYR A 65 12.09 4.69 -9.67
C TYR A 65 10.89 4.21 -10.48
N LEU A 66 9.71 4.14 -9.88
CA LEU A 66 8.50 3.74 -10.59
C LEU A 66 8.19 4.69 -11.75
N GLY A 67 8.30 6.01 -11.53
CA GLY A 67 8.12 7.03 -12.56
C GLY A 67 9.03 6.84 -13.76
N GLU A 68 10.32 6.59 -13.53
CA GLU A 68 11.28 6.28 -14.59
C GLU A 68 10.93 5.00 -15.36
N PHE A 69 10.44 3.97 -14.66
CA PHE A 69 10.14 2.66 -15.28
C PHE A 69 8.88 2.70 -16.15
N ILE A 70 7.88 3.50 -15.78
CA ILE A 70 6.61 3.61 -16.52
C ILE A 70 6.64 4.65 -17.64
N ALA A 71 7.63 5.55 -17.66
CA ALA A 71 7.59 6.78 -18.46
C ALA A 71 7.23 6.58 -19.94
N SER A 72 7.79 5.55 -20.58
CA SER A 72 7.55 5.27 -22.01
C SER A 72 6.15 4.72 -22.32
N GLU A 73 5.44 4.22 -21.31
CA GLU A 73 4.17 3.50 -21.46
C GLU A 73 3.16 3.88 -20.37
N ARG A 74 3.25 5.11 -19.85
CA ARG A 74 2.50 5.59 -18.67
C ARG A 74 1.00 5.26 -18.75
N ASP A 75 0.40 5.43 -19.91
CA ASP A 75 -1.05 5.26 -20.12
C ASP A 75 -1.52 3.78 -20.09
N LYS A 76 -0.59 2.83 -20.17
CA LYS A 76 -0.92 1.39 -20.06
C LYS A 76 -1.07 0.93 -18.62
N PHE A 77 -0.51 1.68 -17.68
CA PHE A 77 -0.38 1.28 -16.29
C PHE A 77 -1.35 2.03 -15.40
N VAL A 78 -1.86 1.32 -14.40
CA VAL A 78 -2.61 1.87 -13.29
C VAL A 78 -1.64 2.11 -12.15
N VAL A 79 -1.38 3.38 -11.84
CA VAL A 79 -0.45 3.79 -10.80
C VAL A 79 -1.21 4.33 -9.60
N ALA A 80 -1.08 3.63 -8.48
CA ALA A 80 -1.57 4.09 -7.20
C ALA A 80 -0.44 4.65 -6.34
N THR A 81 -0.70 5.79 -5.69
CA THR A 81 0.17 6.33 -4.64
C THR A 81 -0.65 6.75 -3.43
N LYS A 82 0.02 7.11 -2.35
CA LYS A 82 -0.60 7.45 -1.07
C LYS A 82 -0.08 8.77 -0.56
N TYR A 83 -0.96 9.51 0.10
CA TYR A 83 -0.62 10.66 0.93
C TYR A 83 -1.09 10.40 2.36
N THR A 84 -0.66 11.23 3.31
CA THR A 84 -0.88 11.24 4.79
C THR A 84 0.45 11.14 5.51
N GLY A 85 1.36 10.29 5.04
CA GLY A 85 2.70 10.16 5.60
C GLY A 85 3.49 11.47 5.50
N ASN A 86 4.23 11.80 6.56
CA ASN A 86 4.98 13.05 6.64
C ASN A 86 6.29 12.96 5.84
N THR A 87 6.44 13.79 4.81
CA THR A 87 7.66 13.85 3.98
C THR A 87 8.58 15.03 4.32
N ARG A 88 8.24 15.82 5.35
CA ARG A 88 9.00 16.99 5.81
C ARG A 88 9.13 16.94 7.34
N PRO A 89 10.13 16.20 7.86
CA PRO A 89 10.37 16.11 9.29
C PRO A 89 10.47 17.49 9.95
N GLY A 90 9.79 17.66 11.09
CA GLY A 90 9.74 18.93 11.82
C GLY A 90 8.67 19.94 11.35
N ASP A 91 8.03 19.71 10.20
CA ASP A 91 6.87 20.50 9.76
C ASP A 91 5.57 19.87 10.30
N PRO A 92 4.79 20.58 11.15
CA PRO A 92 3.52 20.06 11.65
C PRO A 92 2.46 19.86 10.54
N ASN A 93 2.65 20.48 9.38
CA ASN A 93 1.80 20.29 8.19
C ASN A 93 2.48 19.42 7.13
N GLY A 94 3.56 18.72 7.48
CA GLY A 94 4.32 17.85 6.58
C GLY A 94 3.60 16.55 6.19
N GLY A 95 2.54 16.19 6.93
CA GLY A 95 1.71 14.98 6.77
C GLY A 95 0.25 15.24 7.22
N GLY A 96 -0.52 14.18 7.47
CA GLY A 96 -1.94 14.24 7.83
C GLY A 96 -2.90 14.28 6.65
N ASN A 97 -4.21 14.19 6.94
CA ASN A 97 -5.28 14.16 5.93
C ASN A 97 -5.77 15.56 5.50
N ALA A 98 -5.34 16.62 6.20
CA ALA A 98 -5.75 18.00 5.92
C ALA A 98 -5.42 18.46 4.49
N ARG A 99 -6.23 19.37 3.95
CA ARG A 99 -6.15 19.83 2.55
C ARG A 99 -4.75 20.32 2.17
N LYS A 100 -4.06 21.05 3.06
CA LYS A 100 -2.71 21.58 2.82
C LYS A 100 -1.71 20.46 2.54
N SER A 101 -1.77 19.40 3.35
CA SER A 101 -0.89 18.24 3.21
C SER A 101 -1.23 17.46 1.94
N LEU A 102 -2.52 17.22 1.69
CA LEU A 102 -3.02 16.54 0.50
C LEU A 102 -2.48 17.19 -0.79
N VAL A 103 -2.72 18.50 -0.96
CA VAL A 103 -2.32 19.22 -2.18
C VAL A 103 -0.80 19.13 -2.38
N GLN A 104 -0.03 19.43 -1.33
CA GLN A 104 1.44 19.42 -1.43
C GLN A 104 2.00 18.02 -1.68
N ALA A 105 1.42 16.99 -1.07
CA ALA A 105 1.84 15.60 -1.26
C ALA A 105 1.55 15.13 -2.69
N VAL A 106 0.39 15.50 -3.26
CA VAL A 106 0.02 15.14 -4.63
C VAL A 106 0.93 15.83 -5.64
N GLU A 107 1.19 17.15 -5.51
CA GLU A 107 2.17 17.82 -6.38
C GLU A 107 3.56 17.18 -6.31
N GLY A 108 4.01 16.84 -5.10
CA GLY A 108 5.29 16.17 -4.91
C GLY A 108 5.34 14.79 -5.57
N SER A 109 4.24 14.04 -5.48
CA SER A 109 4.13 12.69 -6.03
C SER A 109 4.08 12.71 -7.55
N LEU A 110 3.28 13.60 -8.16
CA LEU A 110 3.24 13.83 -9.61
C LEU A 110 4.63 14.16 -10.17
N LYS A 111 5.35 15.06 -9.49
CA LYS A 111 6.73 15.41 -9.86
C LYS A 111 7.68 14.22 -9.80
N ARG A 112 7.62 13.40 -8.75
CA ARG A 112 8.49 12.22 -8.61
C ARG A 112 8.13 11.11 -9.61
N LEU A 113 6.85 10.91 -9.85
CA LEU A 113 6.34 9.94 -10.83
C LEU A 113 6.53 10.39 -12.29
N GLY A 114 6.82 11.67 -12.53
CA GLY A 114 7.02 12.21 -13.88
C GLY A 114 5.74 12.15 -14.72
N THR A 115 4.58 12.42 -14.11
CA THR A 115 3.27 12.33 -14.77
C THR A 115 2.34 13.43 -14.28
N GLU A 116 1.31 13.74 -15.08
CA GLU A 116 0.33 14.79 -14.78
C GLU A 116 -0.91 14.26 -14.03
N TYR A 117 -1.07 12.94 -13.92
CA TYR A 117 -2.19 12.32 -13.24
C TYR A 117 -1.80 11.05 -12.46
N ILE A 118 -2.51 10.82 -11.36
CA ILE A 118 -2.48 9.59 -10.56
C ILE A 118 -3.77 8.82 -10.85
N ASP A 119 -3.66 7.52 -11.18
CA ASP A 119 -4.87 6.72 -11.42
C ASP A 119 -5.65 6.53 -10.13
N LEU A 120 -4.97 6.19 -9.03
CA LEU A 120 -5.61 5.93 -7.74
C LEU A 120 -4.83 6.59 -6.60
N LEU A 121 -5.47 7.54 -5.91
CA LEU A 121 -4.89 8.13 -4.70
C LEU A 121 -5.47 7.47 -3.45
N TRP A 122 -4.60 6.89 -2.63
CA TRP A 122 -4.96 6.38 -1.32
C TRP A 122 -4.82 7.45 -0.24
N VAL A 123 -5.84 7.58 0.60
CA VAL A 123 -5.68 8.09 1.97
C VAL A 123 -4.94 7.01 2.75
N HIS A 124 -3.63 7.16 3.00
CA HIS A 124 -2.77 6.08 3.52
C HIS A 124 -3.15 5.59 4.93
N ALA A 125 -3.58 6.51 5.79
CA ALA A 125 -4.06 6.20 7.13
C ALA A 125 -5.03 7.29 7.58
N TRP A 126 -5.93 6.97 8.50
CA TRP A 126 -6.84 7.96 9.06
C TRP A 126 -6.21 8.67 10.26
N ASP A 127 -6.14 10.01 10.22
CA ASP A 127 -5.42 10.82 11.21
C ASP A 127 -6.24 11.19 12.46
N PHE A 128 -7.57 11.02 12.44
CA PHE A 128 -8.52 11.45 13.50
C PHE A 128 -8.45 12.94 13.88
N MET A 129 -7.76 13.76 13.11
CA MET A 129 -7.59 15.20 13.34
C MET A 129 -8.35 16.02 12.30
N THR A 130 -8.41 15.54 11.06
CA THR A 130 -9.05 16.22 9.95
C THR A 130 -10.52 15.78 9.82
N PRO A 131 -11.50 16.70 9.77
CA PRO A 131 -12.90 16.35 9.55
C PRO A 131 -13.13 15.60 8.22
N VAL A 132 -14.05 14.63 8.22
CA VAL A 132 -14.38 13.81 7.04
C VAL A 132 -14.82 14.67 5.86
N GLU A 133 -15.58 15.74 6.13
CA GLU A 133 -16.06 16.69 5.14
C GLU A 133 -14.90 17.41 4.42
N GLU A 134 -13.86 17.81 5.17
CA GLU A 134 -12.68 18.45 4.58
C GLU A 134 -11.91 17.45 3.71
N VAL A 135 -11.70 16.23 4.20
CA VAL A 135 -11.00 15.18 3.45
C VAL A 135 -11.73 14.88 2.15
N MET A 136 -13.04 14.60 2.21
CA MET A 136 -13.80 14.22 1.01
C MET A 136 -13.96 15.37 0.02
N ARG A 137 -14.19 16.61 0.47
CA ARG A 137 -14.24 17.77 -0.43
C ARG A 137 -12.90 18.01 -1.13
N SER A 138 -11.79 17.90 -0.39
CA SER A 138 -10.45 18.17 -0.93
C SER A 138 -9.97 17.06 -1.89
N LEU A 139 -10.33 15.81 -1.65
CA LEU A 139 -10.13 14.72 -2.60
C LEU A 139 -10.93 14.95 -3.89
N ASP A 140 -12.21 15.33 -3.78
CA ASP A 140 -13.05 15.65 -4.94
C ASP A 140 -12.51 16.83 -5.76
N ASP A 141 -11.96 17.86 -5.09
CA ASP A 141 -11.30 18.99 -5.77
C ASP A 141 -10.16 18.50 -6.69
N LEU A 142 -9.35 17.54 -6.24
CA LEU A 142 -8.26 16.96 -7.04
C LEU A 142 -8.75 16.08 -8.20
N VAL A 143 -9.83 15.33 -7.97
CA VAL A 143 -10.46 14.53 -9.05
C VAL A 143 -11.00 15.45 -10.14
N ARG A 144 -11.73 16.51 -9.75
CA ARG A 144 -12.24 17.51 -10.69
C ARG A 144 -11.13 18.27 -11.43
N ALA A 145 -9.97 18.43 -10.80
CA ALA A 145 -8.80 19.03 -11.43
C ALA A 145 -8.06 18.09 -12.40
N GLY A 146 -8.44 16.80 -12.47
CA GLY A 146 -7.81 15.80 -13.33
C GLY A 146 -6.44 15.30 -12.85
N LYS A 147 -6.00 15.70 -11.65
CA LYS A 147 -4.73 15.26 -11.05
C LYS A 147 -4.81 13.85 -10.47
N VAL A 148 -6.02 13.43 -10.14
CA VAL A 148 -6.35 12.11 -9.59
C VAL A 148 -7.57 11.59 -10.35
N LEU A 149 -7.57 10.33 -10.78
CA LEU A 149 -8.71 9.75 -11.49
C LEU A 149 -9.68 9.03 -10.55
N TYR A 150 -9.15 8.30 -9.58
CA TYR A 150 -9.90 7.55 -8.58
C TYR A 150 -9.30 7.74 -7.19
N ILE A 151 -10.13 7.60 -6.17
CA ILE A 151 -9.70 7.67 -4.77
C ILE A 151 -9.98 6.36 -4.04
N GLY A 152 -9.11 6.05 -3.09
CA GLY A 152 -9.26 4.92 -2.17
C GLY A 152 -8.80 5.31 -0.77
N ILE A 153 -9.00 4.41 0.18
CA ILE A 153 -8.59 4.60 1.57
C ILE A 153 -7.88 3.37 2.10
N SER A 154 -6.89 3.57 2.95
CA SER A 154 -6.12 2.55 3.64
C SER A 154 -6.19 2.75 5.14
N ASP A 155 -6.16 1.63 5.88
CA ASP A 155 -6.00 1.58 7.33
C ASP A 155 -6.89 2.58 8.10
N ALA A 156 -8.19 2.55 7.77
CA ALA A 156 -9.22 3.37 8.38
C ALA A 156 -10.34 2.51 8.99
N PRO A 157 -10.99 2.96 10.09
CA PRO A 157 -12.14 2.25 10.65
C PRO A 157 -13.31 2.16 9.67
N ALA A 158 -14.03 1.04 9.70
CA ALA A 158 -15.16 0.80 8.79
C ALA A 158 -16.24 1.90 8.86
N TRP A 159 -16.50 2.45 10.06
CA TRP A 159 -17.48 3.51 10.26
C TRP A 159 -17.06 4.84 9.62
N ILE A 160 -15.76 5.17 9.60
CA ILE A 160 -15.22 6.35 8.90
C ILE A 160 -15.43 6.18 7.39
N VAL A 161 -15.04 5.03 6.83
CA VAL A 161 -15.19 4.77 5.39
C VAL A 161 -16.67 4.84 4.98
N SER A 162 -17.56 4.28 5.82
CA SER A 162 -19.00 4.33 5.61
C SER A 162 -19.55 5.76 5.64
N GLN A 163 -19.13 6.57 6.62
CA GLN A 163 -19.50 7.99 6.71
C GLN A 163 -19.01 8.76 5.47
N ALA A 164 -17.76 8.58 5.09
CA ALA A 164 -17.13 9.27 3.96
C ALA A 164 -17.82 8.97 2.63
N ASN A 165 -18.09 7.69 2.33
CA ASN A 165 -18.78 7.31 1.11
C ASN A 165 -20.25 7.76 1.09
N THR A 166 -20.94 7.71 2.24
CA THR A 166 -22.31 8.22 2.35
C THR A 166 -22.35 9.73 2.10
N LEU A 167 -21.42 10.48 2.71
CA LEU A 167 -21.28 11.92 2.51
C LEU A 167 -21.02 12.25 1.02
N ALA A 168 -20.11 11.52 0.39
CA ALA A 168 -19.81 11.71 -1.03
C ALA A 168 -21.04 11.47 -1.92
N GLN A 169 -21.84 10.42 -1.65
CA GLN A 169 -23.09 10.17 -2.36
C GLN A 169 -24.08 11.34 -2.19
N CYS A 170 -24.27 11.84 -0.96
CA CYS A 170 -25.18 12.94 -0.67
C CYS A 170 -24.80 14.25 -1.37
N HIS A 171 -23.50 14.51 -1.52
CA HIS A 171 -22.99 15.75 -2.12
C HIS A 171 -22.61 15.61 -3.61
N GLY A 172 -22.74 14.43 -4.21
CA GLY A 172 -22.29 14.17 -5.57
C GLY A 172 -20.77 14.28 -5.74
N TRP A 173 -20.01 13.97 -4.69
CA TRP A 173 -18.55 13.92 -4.73
C TRP A 173 -18.06 12.53 -5.13
N SER A 174 -16.79 12.47 -5.50
CA SER A 174 -16.09 11.21 -5.75
C SER A 174 -16.10 10.32 -4.50
N GLN A 175 -16.49 9.05 -4.67
CA GLN A 175 -16.50 8.03 -3.61
C GLN A 175 -15.19 7.21 -3.62
N PHE A 176 -14.84 6.60 -2.51
CA PHE A 176 -13.77 5.60 -2.46
C PHE A 176 -14.16 4.35 -3.25
N VAL A 177 -13.33 3.96 -4.23
CA VAL A 177 -13.54 2.75 -5.04
C VAL A 177 -12.72 1.55 -4.54
N GLY A 178 -11.74 1.80 -3.68
CA GLY A 178 -10.85 0.80 -3.12
C GLY A 178 -10.65 0.95 -1.61
N LEU A 179 -10.43 -0.18 -0.94
CA LEU A 179 -10.00 -0.31 0.44
C LEU A 179 -8.69 -1.10 0.48
N GLN A 180 -7.61 -0.47 0.92
CA GLN A 180 -6.32 -1.12 1.14
C GLN A 180 -6.13 -1.45 2.63
N ILE A 181 -5.86 -2.70 2.97
CA ILE A 181 -5.83 -3.17 4.36
C ILE A 181 -4.86 -4.35 4.52
N GLU A 182 -4.33 -4.55 5.72
CA GLU A 182 -3.59 -5.77 6.04
C GLU A 182 -4.52 -6.97 5.99
N TYR A 183 -4.16 -8.01 5.24
CA TYR A 183 -4.94 -9.24 5.28
C TYR A 183 -4.11 -10.44 4.85
N SER A 184 -4.04 -11.45 5.71
CA SER A 184 -3.29 -12.67 5.49
C SER A 184 -3.90 -13.85 6.25
N LEU A 185 -3.32 -15.04 6.15
CA LEU A 185 -3.78 -16.19 6.94
C LEU A 185 -3.67 -15.98 8.46
N ILE A 186 -2.73 -15.13 8.90
CA ILE A 186 -2.50 -14.84 10.33
C ILE A 186 -3.14 -13.54 10.78
N GLU A 187 -3.50 -12.65 9.85
CA GLU A 187 -4.17 -11.39 10.14
C GLU A 187 -5.52 -11.33 9.40
N ARG A 188 -6.59 -11.66 10.14
CA ARG A 188 -7.96 -11.80 9.64
C ARG A 188 -8.95 -10.85 10.34
N THR A 189 -8.46 -9.91 11.15
CA THR A 189 -9.28 -8.91 11.85
C THR A 189 -10.22 -8.14 10.91
N PRO A 190 -9.83 -7.79 9.66
CA PRO A 190 -10.74 -7.07 8.76
C PRO A 190 -12.02 -7.81 8.38
N GLU A 191 -12.10 -9.14 8.55
CA GLU A 191 -13.27 -9.92 8.14
C GLU A 191 -14.56 -9.54 8.87
N ARG A 192 -14.43 -9.02 10.10
CA ARG A 192 -15.56 -8.70 10.95
C ARG A 192 -16.36 -7.51 10.43
N ASP A 193 -15.68 -6.40 10.14
CA ASP A 193 -16.33 -5.11 9.84
C ASP A 193 -15.90 -4.50 8.50
N LEU A 194 -14.60 -4.56 8.16
CA LEU A 194 -14.05 -3.94 6.95
C LEU A 194 -14.47 -4.68 5.67
N MET A 195 -14.43 -6.02 5.66
CA MET A 195 -14.83 -6.81 4.49
C MET A 195 -16.34 -6.70 4.19
N PRO A 196 -17.27 -6.79 5.16
CA PRO A 196 -18.68 -6.51 4.92
C PRO A 196 -18.94 -5.07 4.46
N MET A 197 -18.27 -4.09 5.06
CA MET A 197 -18.37 -2.68 4.65
C MET A 197 -17.93 -2.48 3.21
N ALA A 198 -16.76 -3.02 2.82
CA ALA A 198 -16.27 -2.93 1.45
C ALA A 198 -17.26 -3.56 0.46
N ARG A 199 -17.88 -4.71 0.79
CA ARG A 199 -18.93 -5.30 -0.03
C ARG A 199 -20.17 -4.40 -0.14
N ALA A 200 -20.62 -3.80 0.96
CA ALA A 200 -21.81 -2.95 0.99
C ALA A 200 -21.66 -1.68 0.13
N PHE A 201 -20.44 -1.12 0.09
CA PHE A 201 -20.11 0.03 -0.76
C PHE A 201 -19.53 -0.36 -2.13
N GLU A 202 -19.51 -1.66 -2.47
CA GLU A 202 -18.98 -2.19 -3.73
C GLU A 202 -17.52 -1.77 -3.99
N MET A 203 -16.70 -1.69 -2.94
CA MET A 203 -15.29 -1.33 -3.00
C MET A 203 -14.42 -2.56 -3.31
N ALA A 204 -13.38 -2.39 -4.13
CA ALA A 204 -12.34 -3.42 -4.25
C ALA A 204 -11.50 -3.46 -2.98
N VAL A 205 -11.21 -4.65 -2.48
CA VAL A 205 -10.26 -4.84 -1.39
C VAL A 205 -8.89 -5.16 -2.00
N THR A 206 -7.87 -4.40 -1.62
CA THR A 206 -6.47 -4.60 -2.04
C THR A 206 -5.62 -4.93 -0.81
N PRO A 207 -5.46 -6.22 -0.46
CA PRO A 207 -4.65 -6.64 0.68
C PRO A 207 -3.19 -6.23 0.55
N TRP A 208 -2.61 -5.71 1.63
CA TRP A 208 -1.16 -5.61 1.80
C TRP A 208 -0.65 -6.68 2.77
N SER A 209 0.65 -6.97 2.71
CA SER A 209 1.30 -8.06 3.45
C SER A 209 0.58 -9.43 3.38
N PRO A 210 0.19 -9.93 2.19
CA PRO A 210 -0.49 -11.24 2.08
C PRO A 210 0.37 -12.41 2.59
N LEU A 211 1.69 -12.23 2.65
CA LEU A 211 2.66 -13.20 3.18
C LEU A 211 3.20 -12.82 4.57
N ALA A 212 2.60 -11.84 5.25
CA ALA A 212 2.98 -11.37 6.57
C ALA A 212 4.49 -11.07 6.71
N SER A 213 5.01 -10.15 5.89
CA SER A 213 6.45 -9.84 5.80
C SER A 213 7.34 -11.08 5.54
N GLY A 214 6.77 -12.10 4.90
CA GLY A 214 7.44 -13.35 4.56
C GLY A 214 7.39 -14.42 5.65
N ILE A 215 6.64 -14.23 6.75
CA ILE A 215 6.41 -15.28 7.75
C ILE A 215 5.72 -16.50 7.12
N LEU A 216 4.72 -16.24 6.26
CA LEU A 216 3.91 -17.28 5.63
C LEU A 216 4.63 -18.02 4.48
N THR A 217 5.90 -17.72 4.20
CA THR A 217 6.68 -18.50 3.23
C THR A 217 7.26 -19.79 3.80
N GLY A 218 7.19 -19.98 5.12
CA GLY A 218 7.78 -21.12 5.81
C GLY A 218 9.29 -21.00 6.06
N LYS A 219 9.95 -19.92 5.61
CA LYS A 219 11.41 -19.74 5.77
C LYS A 219 11.91 -19.67 7.23
N TYR A 220 11.01 -19.39 8.18
CA TYR A 220 11.31 -19.34 9.61
C TYR A 220 10.93 -20.62 10.35
N ASN A 221 10.30 -21.59 9.67
CA ASN A 221 9.97 -22.88 10.29
C ASN A 221 11.25 -23.70 10.45
N LYS A 222 11.80 -23.72 11.67
CA LYS A 222 12.91 -24.61 11.99
C LYS A 222 12.46 -26.06 11.83
N ASN A 223 13.27 -26.87 11.15
CA ASN A 223 13.06 -28.32 11.02
C ASN A 223 12.95 -28.98 12.41
N GLY A 224 11.74 -29.32 12.83
CA GLY A 224 11.42 -30.48 13.70
C GLY A 224 12.19 -30.70 15.01
N GLY A 225 12.84 -29.70 15.61
CA GLY A 225 13.54 -29.84 16.88
C GLY A 225 12.91 -28.98 17.97
N THR A 226 12.54 -29.59 19.09
CA THR A 226 12.15 -28.93 20.35
C THR A 226 13.08 -27.77 20.72
N PRO A 227 12.59 -26.70 21.37
CA PRO A 227 13.45 -25.61 21.80
C PRO A 227 14.32 -26.08 22.96
N SER A 228 15.53 -26.54 22.66
CA SER A 228 16.61 -26.61 23.64
C SER A 228 17.59 -25.50 23.33
N ASP A 229 17.88 -24.69 24.34
CA ASP A 229 18.95 -23.71 24.41
C ASP A 229 20.17 -24.14 23.60
N THR A 230 20.57 -23.33 22.63
CA THR A 230 21.98 -23.01 22.33
C THR A 230 22.07 -22.03 21.16
N GLY A 231 22.82 -20.96 21.39
CA GLY A 231 23.85 -20.52 20.46
C GLY A 231 23.41 -19.95 19.11
N SER A 232 23.46 -18.63 19.03
CA SER A 232 23.70 -17.88 17.80
C SER A 232 24.68 -18.60 16.86
N GLN A 233 24.23 -19.00 15.67
CA GLN A 233 25.02 -19.01 14.43
C GLN A 233 24.15 -19.41 13.23
N SER A 234 23.58 -18.40 12.58
CA SER A 234 23.25 -18.46 11.15
C SER A 234 23.47 -17.06 10.59
N GLY A 235 24.51 -16.91 9.77
CA GLY A 235 24.90 -15.67 9.11
C GLY A 235 23.94 -15.31 7.97
N GLY A 236 22.77 -14.78 8.33
CA GLY A 236 21.88 -14.04 7.44
C GLY A 236 21.55 -12.71 8.10
N ASP A 237 21.58 -11.63 7.32
CA ASP A 237 21.44 -10.24 7.75
C ASP A 237 20.46 -10.04 8.91
N LYS A 238 21.02 -9.78 10.10
CA LYS A 238 20.28 -9.39 11.30
C LYS A 238 19.55 -8.04 11.13
N ASN A 239 19.87 -7.27 10.10
CA ASN A 239 19.35 -5.91 9.90
C ASN A 239 17.95 -5.83 9.26
N ARG A 240 17.43 -6.90 8.65
CA ARG A 240 16.10 -6.85 8.01
C ARG A 240 14.93 -6.71 8.99
N LEU A 241 15.18 -6.98 10.26
CA LEU A 241 14.17 -6.98 11.32
C LEU A 241 14.45 -5.93 12.41
N ASP A 242 15.47 -5.06 12.27
CA ASP A 242 15.75 -4.02 13.28
C ASP A 242 15.25 -2.63 12.86
N GLY A 243 14.71 -2.50 11.64
CA GLY A 243 14.01 -1.30 11.19
C GLY A 243 12.65 -1.17 11.91
N GLY A 244 12.56 -0.24 12.86
CA GLY A 244 11.44 -0.03 13.80
C GLY A 244 10.03 0.13 13.21
N MET A 245 9.86 0.12 11.90
CA MET A 245 8.55 0.16 11.22
C MET A 245 7.96 -1.24 10.98
N MET A 246 8.80 -2.26 10.74
CA MET A 246 8.36 -3.64 10.44
C MET A 246 8.26 -4.54 11.68
N THR A 247 9.01 -4.24 12.74
CA THR A 247 9.05 -5.01 14.00
C THR A 247 7.74 -5.02 14.77
N GLY A 248 6.90 -3.99 14.58
CA GLY A 248 5.62 -3.87 15.25
C GLY A 248 4.46 -4.62 14.58
N MET A 249 4.54 -4.86 13.26
CA MET A 249 3.40 -5.35 12.47
C MET A 249 3.29 -6.88 12.47
N HIS A 250 4.41 -7.60 12.46
CA HIS A 250 4.42 -9.06 12.39
C HIS A 250 5.42 -9.69 13.33
N GLN A 251 4.96 -10.12 14.51
CA GLN A 251 5.82 -10.85 15.43
C GLN A 251 5.96 -12.32 15.00
N VAL A 252 7.21 -12.78 14.92
CA VAL A 252 7.52 -14.20 14.84
C VAL A 252 7.20 -14.82 16.20
N ASN A 253 6.05 -15.49 16.30
CA ASN A 253 5.61 -16.19 17.50
C ASN A 253 5.07 -17.59 17.15
N GLU A 254 4.89 -18.43 18.17
CA GLU A 254 4.47 -19.84 17.99
C GLU A 254 3.14 -19.95 17.24
N ARG A 255 2.17 -19.08 17.56
CA ARG A 255 0.87 -19.04 16.89
C ARG A 255 1.04 -18.80 15.38
N ASN A 256 1.80 -17.77 15.00
CA ASN A 256 1.98 -17.39 13.60
C ASN A 256 2.77 -18.45 12.82
N LEU A 257 3.80 -19.03 13.42
CA LEU A 257 4.59 -20.12 12.83
C LEU A 257 3.79 -21.43 12.68
N SER A 258 2.81 -21.68 13.55
CA SER A 258 1.93 -22.85 13.42
C SER A 258 1.00 -22.78 12.20
N ILE A 259 0.68 -21.57 11.74
CA ILE A 259 -0.16 -21.29 10.57
C ILE A 259 0.68 -21.26 9.29
N ALA A 260 1.98 -20.91 9.38
CA ALA A 260 2.89 -20.97 8.25
C ALA A 260 3.16 -22.42 7.83
N PRO A 261 3.17 -22.74 6.53
CA PRO A 261 3.37 -24.10 6.05
C PRO A 261 4.67 -24.71 6.58
N ARG A 262 4.58 -25.83 7.31
CA ARG A 262 5.75 -26.61 7.73
C ARG A 262 6.29 -27.33 6.51
N SER A 263 7.58 -27.14 6.22
CA SER A 263 8.35 -27.65 5.08
C SER A 263 8.19 -26.89 3.75
N GLY A 264 9.35 -26.62 3.14
CA GLY A 264 9.51 -25.81 1.95
C GLY A 264 8.98 -26.49 0.69
N PHE A 265 8.85 -25.69 -0.36
CA PHE A 265 8.71 -26.18 -1.72
C PHE A 265 9.91 -27.09 -2.04
N GLY A 266 9.67 -28.39 -1.97
CA GLY A 266 10.47 -29.44 -2.58
C GLY A 266 9.60 -30.18 -3.58
#